data_AF-A0A6A6KKC8-F1
#
_entry.id   AF-A0A6A6KKC8-F1
#
_cell.length_a   1.000
_cell.length_b   1.000
_cell.length_c   1.000
_cell.angle_alpha   90.00
_cell.angle_beta   90.00
_cell.angle_gamma   90.00
#
_symmetry.space_group_name_H-M   'P 1'
#
loop_
_entity.id
_entity.type
_entity.pdbx_description
1 polymer ?
#
loop_
_entity_poly.entity_id
_entity_poly.type
_entity_poly.pdbx_seq_one_letter_code
_entity_poly.pdbx_strand_id
1 'polypeptide(L)'
;MVTKTEETQLNRLESQLEHGGGGAWDYLCLVRKLKVRRSEKVLKHGLSILNDPKKRSSLGHDEWTLYEQVAIAAMDCQSLDVAKDCINVLQKRFPESKRVGGLEGMLLEAKGSWTEAEKAYLSLLEDNPLDQVIHKRRVALAKAQGKVSEAIEFLNKYLEIFMADSDAWRELAEIYVSLQMYKQAAFCYEELILSQPTVPLYHLAYADMLYTLGGLENLQAAKKYYSSTIDLTGGKNTRALFGICLCTSAITQLTKGRNKEDKDSPDLQSLATAALEKEYKHRASGKVPVLASALKSLKVSKNKRISKGKKGGKKKAVDPFAKKDWYDIKAPSVFNVRNIGKTLVTRTQGTKIASEGLKHRVFEVSLADLQKDEDHAYRKIRLRAEDVQGRNVLTNFWGMDFTTDKLRSLVRKWQTLIEAHVDVKTTDNYTLRLFCIAFTKRRANQVKRTCYAQSSQIRQIRRKMREIMVNQAASCDLKELVAKFIPEMIGREIEKATSSIYPLQNVFIRKVKILKAPKFDLGKLMEVHGDYSADDIGVKLDRPADETMAEGETEVVGAA
;
A
#
# COMPACT_ATOMS: atom_id res chain seq x y z
N MET A 1 -25.46 5.07 6.55
CA MET A 1 -25.91 4.95 7.95
C MET A 1 -27.40 5.22 7.96
N VAL A 2 -28.20 4.32 8.53
CA VAL A 2 -29.63 4.55 8.75
C VAL A 2 -29.74 5.70 9.76
N THR A 3 -30.52 6.72 9.45
CA THR A 3 -30.74 7.80 10.43
C THR A 3 -31.57 7.24 11.58
N LYS A 4 -31.25 7.61 12.83
CA LYS A 4 -31.99 7.12 14.02
C LYS A 4 -33.51 7.33 13.90
N THR A 5 -33.92 8.33 13.14
CA THR A 5 -35.31 8.66 12.80
C THR A 5 -35.96 7.64 11.85
N GLU A 6 -35.23 7.14 10.87
CA GLU A 6 -35.74 6.12 9.93
C GLU A 6 -35.81 4.74 10.59
N GLU A 7 -34.89 4.43 11.52
CA GLU A 7 -34.91 3.18 12.29
C GLU A 7 -36.08 3.14 13.29
N THR A 8 -36.37 4.24 13.99
CA THR A 8 -37.53 4.33 14.87
C THR A 8 -38.84 4.28 14.10
N GLN A 9 -38.90 4.89 12.91
CA GLN A 9 -40.05 4.79 12.02
C GLN A 9 -40.27 3.36 11.52
N LEU A 10 -39.19 2.64 11.16
CA LEU A 10 -39.26 1.24 10.74
C LEU A 10 -39.84 0.36 11.86
N ASN A 11 -39.31 0.48 13.09
CA ASN A 11 -39.78 -0.29 14.24
C ASN A 11 -41.24 0.05 14.62
N ARG A 12 -41.67 1.30 14.41
CA ARG A 12 -43.07 1.72 14.62
C ARG A 12 -44.02 1.11 13.59
N LEU A 13 -43.64 1.12 12.31
CA LEU A 13 -44.44 0.48 11.25
C LEU A 13 -44.50 -1.03 11.45
N GLU A 14 -43.40 -1.63 11.90
CA GLU A 14 -43.30 -3.04 12.23
C GLU A 14 -44.28 -3.42 13.36
N SER A 15 -44.33 -2.63 14.45
CA SER A 15 -45.28 -2.87 15.54
C SER A 15 -46.73 -2.64 15.09
N GLN A 16 -47.00 -1.61 14.27
CA GLN A 16 -48.34 -1.38 13.73
C GLN A 16 -48.85 -2.57 12.88
N LEU A 17 -47.99 -3.16 12.07
CA LEU A 17 -48.33 -4.33 11.24
C LEU A 17 -48.56 -5.61 12.05
N GLU A 18 -47.84 -5.78 13.17
CA GLU A 18 -48.06 -6.91 14.09
C GLU A 18 -49.42 -6.83 14.81
N HIS A 19 -49.92 -5.62 15.05
CA HIS A 19 -51.23 -5.37 15.68
C HIS A 19 -52.37 -5.26 14.65
N GLY A 20 -52.15 -5.63 13.39
CA GLY A 20 -53.18 -5.62 12.34
C GLY A 20 -53.48 -4.24 11.74
N GLY A 21 -52.61 -3.25 11.95
CA GLY A 21 -52.70 -1.93 11.33
C GLY A 21 -52.39 -1.93 9.83
N GLY A 22 -52.82 -0.87 9.12
CA GLY A 22 -52.47 -0.63 7.72
C GLY A 22 -51.02 -0.17 7.50
N GLY A 23 -50.61 0.04 6.25
CA GLY A 23 -49.27 0.57 5.91
C GLY A 23 -48.22 -0.48 5.49
N ALA A 24 -48.65 -1.67 5.07
CA ALA A 24 -47.75 -2.76 4.67
C ALA A 24 -46.80 -2.37 3.52
N TRP A 25 -47.27 -1.58 2.55
CA TRP A 25 -46.45 -1.12 1.43
C TRP A 25 -45.38 -0.12 1.85
N ASP A 26 -45.71 0.82 2.75
CA ASP A 26 -44.77 1.83 3.25
C ASP A 26 -43.64 1.16 4.06
N TYR A 27 -43.99 0.13 4.84
CA TYR A 27 -42.99 -0.71 5.51
C TYR A 27 -42.06 -1.40 4.51
N LEU A 28 -42.60 -2.07 3.48
CA LEU A 28 -41.79 -2.76 2.47
C LEU A 28 -40.88 -1.81 1.70
N CYS A 29 -41.38 -0.60 1.37
CA CYS A 29 -40.59 0.45 0.76
C CYS A 29 -39.44 0.91 1.67
N LEU A 30 -39.72 1.12 2.95
CA LEU A 30 -38.73 1.57 3.92
C LEU A 30 -37.67 0.49 4.18
N VAL A 31 -38.06 -0.78 4.31
CA VAL A 31 -37.13 -1.92 4.43
C VAL A 31 -36.17 -1.96 3.24
N ARG A 32 -36.70 -1.79 2.02
CA ARG A 32 -35.90 -1.76 0.78
C ARG A 32 -34.97 -0.55 0.71
N LYS A 33 -35.46 0.65 1.06
CA LYS A 33 -34.66 1.89 1.07
C LYS A 33 -33.49 1.77 2.05
N LEU A 34 -33.73 1.21 3.23
CA LEU A 34 -32.73 1.04 4.28
C LEU A 34 -31.85 -0.21 4.10
N LYS A 35 -32.17 -1.08 3.13
CA LYS A 35 -31.49 -2.35 2.86
C LYS A 35 -31.36 -3.25 4.11
N VAL A 36 -32.39 -3.27 4.95
CA VAL A 36 -32.40 -4.06 6.20
C VAL A 36 -32.89 -5.47 5.90
N ARG A 37 -32.22 -6.49 6.45
CA ARG A 37 -32.63 -7.89 6.30
C ARG A 37 -33.76 -8.25 7.28
N ARG A 38 -35.01 -8.19 6.80
CA ARG A 38 -36.25 -8.56 7.52
C ARG A 38 -37.08 -9.57 6.70
N SER A 39 -36.42 -10.61 6.20
CA SER A 39 -36.93 -11.48 5.13
C SER A 39 -38.25 -12.19 5.49
N GLU A 40 -38.41 -12.68 6.72
CA GLU A 40 -39.66 -13.33 7.16
C GLU A 40 -40.88 -12.39 7.11
N LYS A 41 -40.73 -11.16 7.60
CA LYS A 41 -41.81 -10.16 7.64
C LYS A 41 -42.11 -9.64 6.24
N VAL A 42 -41.06 -9.42 5.43
CA VAL A 42 -41.19 -9.04 4.02
C VAL A 42 -41.95 -10.10 3.24
N LEU A 43 -41.64 -11.38 3.45
CA LEU A 43 -42.34 -12.49 2.80
C LEU A 43 -43.81 -12.54 3.21
N LYS A 44 -44.12 -12.48 4.52
CA LYS A 44 -45.49 -12.52 5.03
C LYS A 44 -46.36 -11.37 4.48
N HIS A 45 -45.89 -10.14 4.60
CA HIS A 45 -46.65 -8.97 4.17
C HIS A 45 -46.67 -8.82 2.64
N GLY A 46 -45.58 -9.17 1.96
CA GLY A 46 -45.53 -9.17 0.50
C GLY A 46 -46.49 -10.19 -0.12
N LEU A 47 -46.56 -11.41 0.42
CA LEU A 47 -47.54 -12.42 -0.03
C LEU A 47 -48.99 -11.97 0.22
N SER A 48 -49.27 -11.32 1.35
CA SER A 48 -50.61 -10.76 1.60
C SER A 48 -51.03 -9.74 0.54
N ILE A 49 -50.08 -8.96 -0.01
CA ILE A 49 -50.37 -7.99 -1.06
C ILE A 49 -50.47 -8.66 -2.43
N LEU A 50 -49.60 -9.64 -2.72
CA LEU A 50 -49.60 -10.36 -4.01
C LEU A 50 -50.82 -11.27 -4.20
N ASN A 51 -51.36 -11.83 -3.12
CA ASN A 51 -52.55 -12.68 -3.15
C ASN A 51 -53.85 -11.88 -3.29
N ASP A 52 -53.85 -10.58 -2.97
CA ASP A 52 -55.02 -9.69 -3.06
C ASP A 52 -55.02 -8.92 -4.40
N PRO A 53 -55.89 -9.28 -5.39
CA PRO A 53 -55.83 -8.68 -6.73
C PRO A 53 -56.05 -7.16 -6.74
N LYS A 54 -56.92 -6.66 -5.85
CA LYS A 54 -57.23 -5.22 -5.70
C LYS A 54 -56.02 -4.43 -5.19
N LYS A 55 -55.30 -4.97 -4.20
CA LYS A 55 -54.09 -4.33 -3.65
C LYS A 55 -52.94 -4.40 -4.64
N ARG A 56 -52.80 -5.53 -5.33
CA ARG A 56 -51.82 -5.72 -6.41
C ARG A 56 -52.01 -4.70 -7.53
N SER A 57 -53.23 -4.55 -8.07
CA SER A 57 -53.52 -3.57 -9.13
C SER A 57 -53.31 -2.12 -8.70
N SER A 58 -53.46 -1.82 -7.39
CA SER A 58 -53.26 -0.46 -6.86
C SER A 58 -51.80 0.03 -6.90
N LEU A 59 -50.84 -0.90 -7.00
CA LEU A 59 -49.41 -0.59 -7.04
C LEU A 59 -48.90 -0.18 -8.43
N GLY A 60 -49.64 -0.48 -9.50
CA GLY A 60 -49.25 -0.16 -10.86
C GLY A 60 -47.87 -0.73 -11.24
N HIS A 61 -46.91 0.16 -11.56
CA HIS A 61 -45.54 -0.24 -11.94
C HIS A 61 -44.72 -0.83 -10.78
N ASP A 62 -45.06 -0.50 -9.53
CA ASP A 62 -44.31 -0.96 -8.37
C ASP A 62 -44.58 -2.43 -8.02
N GLU A 63 -45.62 -3.02 -8.60
CA GLU A 63 -45.96 -4.45 -8.47
C GLU A 63 -44.76 -5.35 -8.81
N TRP A 64 -44.03 -5.05 -9.88
CA TRP A 64 -42.89 -5.86 -10.31
C TRP A 64 -41.74 -5.78 -9.30
N THR A 65 -41.55 -4.62 -8.68
CA THR A 65 -40.54 -4.47 -7.63
C THR A 65 -40.90 -5.22 -6.35
N LEU A 66 -42.20 -5.38 -6.07
CA LEU A 66 -42.69 -6.23 -4.99
C LEU A 66 -42.41 -7.70 -5.28
N TYR A 67 -42.63 -8.17 -6.52
CA TYR A 67 -42.28 -9.54 -6.92
C TYR A 67 -40.80 -9.84 -6.73
N GLU A 68 -39.89 -8.93 -7.12
CA GLU A 68 -38.45 -9.12 -6.88
C GLU A 68 -38.11 -9.16 -5.39
N GLN A 69 -38.70 -8.25 -4.60
CA GLN A 69 -38.47 -8.17 -3.15
C GLN A 69 -38.98 -9.42 -2.43
N VAL A 70 -40.15 -9.94 -2.81
CA VAL A 70 -40.73 -11.18 -2.28
C VAL A 70 -39.91 -12.39 -2.71
N ALA A 71 -39.44 -12.45 -3.96
CA ALA A 71 -38.58 -13.54 -4.42
C ALA A 71 -37.29 -13.64 -3.59
N ILE A 72 -36.61 -12.51 -3.34
CA ILE A 72 -35.40 -12.47 -2.49
C ILE A 72 -35.71 -12.90 -1.06
N ALA A 73 -36.80 -12.39 -0.48
CA ALA A 73 -37.21 -12.75 0.87
C ALA A 73 -37.61 -14.24 0.99
N ALA A 74 -38.27 -14.78 -0.03
CA ALA A 74 -38.65 -16.19 -0.10
C ALA A 74 -37.43 -17.11 -0.15
N MET A 75 -36.40 -16.74 -0.93
CA MET A 75 -35.13 -17.47 -0.97
C MET A 75 -34.42 -17.46 0.39
N ASP A 76 -34.38 -16.31 1.07
CA ASP A 76 -33.84 -16.18 2.43
C ASP A 76 -34.57 -17.05 3.47
N CYS A 77 -35.90 -17.21 3.32
CA CYS A 77 -36.74 -18.05 4.18
C CYS A 77 -36.84 -19.51 3.70
N GLN A 78 -36.00 -19.92 2.74
CA GLN A 78 -35.99 -21.28 2.16
C GLN A 78 -37.33 -21.73 1.54
N SER A 79 -38.21 -20.78 1.20
CA SER A 79 -39.49 -21.01 0.53
C SER A 79 -39.29 -20.96 -1.00
N LEU A 80 -38.61 -21.97 -1.54
CA LEU A 80 -38.13 -21.98 -2.93
C LEU A 80 -39.26 -22.02 -3.97
N ASP A 81 -40.41 -22.62 -3.63
CA ASP A 81 -41.57 -22.71 -4.53
C ASP A 81 -42.16 -21.32 -4.80
N VAL A 82 -42.37 -20.54 -3.73
CA VAL A 82 -42.84 -19.16 -3.81
C VAL A 82 -41.86 -18.29 -4.60
N ALA A 83 -40.55 -18.45 -4.37
CA ALA A 83 -39.53 -17.74 -5.11
C ALA A 83 -39.58 -18.06 -6.62
N LYS A 84 -39.73 -19.36 -6.96
CA LYS A 84 -39.85 -19.82 -8.35
C LYS A 84 -41.10 -19.26 -9.03
N ASP A 85 -42.23 -19.23 -8.34
CA ASP A 85 -43.49 -18.69 -8.86
C ASP A 85 -43.38 -17.18 -9.14
N CYS A 86 -42.81 -16.42 -8.20
CA CYS A 86 -42.55 -15.00 -8.41
C CYS A 86 -41.62 -14.74 -9.61
N ILE A 87 -40.55 -15.52 -9.74
CA ILE A 87 -39.59 -15.40 -10.86
C ILE A 87 -40.24 -15.77 -12.19
N ASN A 88 -41.04 -16.84 -12.24
CA ASN A 88 -41.78 -17.23 -13.46
C ASN A 88 -42.74 -16.13 -13.94
N VAL A 89 -43.41 -15.43 -13.01
CA VAL A 89 -44.28 -14.29 -13.33
C VAL A 89 -43.46 -13.14 -13.93
N LEU A 90 -42.30 -12.85 -13.34
CA LEU A 90 -41.38 -11.82 -13.86
C LEU A 90 -40.84 -12.20 -15.25
N GLN A 91 -40.45 -13.45 -15.46
CA GLN A 91 -39.88 -13.94 -16.72
C GLN A 91 -40.89 -13.91 -17.87
N LYS A 92 -42.17 -14.22 -17.60
CA LYS A 92 -43.25 -14.10 -18.61
C LYS A 92 -43.44 -12.66 -19.10
N ARG A 93 -43.22 -11.68 -18.22
CA ARG A 93 -43.38 -10.26 -18.57
C ARG A 93 -42.10 -9.67 -19.17
N PHE A 94 -40.93 -10.11 -18.70
CA PHE A 94 -39.63 -9.57 -19.09
C PHE A 94 -38.60 -10.67 -19.42
N PRO A 95 -38.73 -11.37 -20.57
CA PRO A 95 -37.90 -12.52 -20.90
C PRO A 95 -36.39 -12.24 -21.03
N GLU A 96 -36.01 -11.04 -21.49
CA GLU A 96 -34.61 -10.64 -21.71
C GLU A 96 -34.05 -9.76 -20.58
N SER A 97 -34.73 -9.69 -19.43
CA SER A 97 -34.29 -8.82 -18.34
C SER A 97 -33.13 -9.42 -17.56
N LYS A 98 -31.99 -8.72 -17.56
CA LYS A 98 -30.80 -9.08 -16.77
C LYS A 98 -31.08 -9.16 -15.27
N ARG A 99 -32.03 -8.35 -14.77
CA ARG A 99 -32.45 -8.38 -13.34
C ARG A 99 -33.15 -9.69 -13.00
N VAL A 100 -33.99 -10.21 -13.90
CA VAL A 100 -34.69 -11.48 -13.71
C VAL A 100 -33.70 -12.65 -13.83
N GLY A 101 -32.80 -12.61 -14.80
CA GLY A 101 -31.70 -13.59 -14.90
C GLY A 101 -30.81 -13.64 -13.65
N GLY A 102 -30.54 -12.49 -13.01
CA GLY A 102 -29.85 -12.44 -11.73
C GLY A 102 -30.61 -13.13 -10.59
N LEU A 103 -31.94 -12.98 -10.54
CA LEU A 103 -32.81 -13.67 -9.57
C LEU A 103 -32.88 -15.18 -9.84
N GLU A 104 -32.89 -15.61 -11.09
CA GLU A 104 -32.80 -17.02 -11.46
C GLU A 104 -31.48 -17.65 -11.00
N GLY A 105 -30.36 -16.94 -11.21
CA GLY A 105 -29.05 -17.34 -10.67
C GLY A 105 -29.08 -17.51 -9.15
N MET A 106 -29.67 -16.54 -8.43
CA MET A 106 -29.85 -16.64 -6.97
C MET A 106 -30.76 -17.80 -6.54
N LEU A 107 -31.78 -18.13 -7.32
CA LEU A 107 -32.64 -19.28 -7.04
C LEU A 107 -31.86 -20.60 -7.19
N LEU A 108 -30.97 -20.69 -8.18
CA LEU A 108 -30.07 -21.84 -8.36
C LEU A 108 -29.08 -21.97 -7.20
N GLU A 109 -28.55 -20.85 -6.69
CA GLU A 109 -27.74 -20.83 -5.45
C GLU A 109 -28.53 -21.39 -4.27
N ALA A 110 -29.76 -20.90 -4.06
CA ALA A 110 -30.60 -21.31 -2.95
C ALA A 110 -31.00 -22.79 -3.02
N LYS A 111 -31.06 -23.37 -4.24
CA LYS A 111 -31.25 -24.81 -4.47
C LYS A 111 -29.99 -25.65 -4.25
N GLY A 112 -28.82 -25.03 -4.22
CA GLY A 112 -27.52 -25.72 -4.14
C GLY A 112 -26.96 -26.18 -5.49
N SER A 113 -27.55 -25.76 -6.62
CA SER A 113 -27.07 -26.07 -7.98
C SER A 113 -25.94 -25.11 -8.39
N TRP A 114 -24.80 -25.24 -7.72
CA TRP A 114 -23.69 -24.29 -7.83
C TRP A 114 -23.12 -24.10 -9.25
N THR A 115 -22.98 -25.20 -9.99
CA THR A 115 -22.40 -25.20 -11.34
C THR A 115 -23.31 -24.53 -12.37
N GLU A 116 -24.62 -24.68 -12.21
CA GLU A 116 -25.62 -24.05 -13.06
C GLU A 116 -25.70 -22.55 -12.75
N ALA A 117 -25.66 -22.19 -11.47
CA ALA A 117 -25.60 -20.80 -11.03
C ALA A 117 -24.36 -20.09 -11.59
N GLU A 118 -23.18 -20.72 -11.54
CA GLU A 118 -21.96 -20.14 -12.08
C GLU A 118 -22.06 -19.91 -13.60
N LYS A 119 -22.58 -20.88 -14.35
CA LYS A 119 -22.82 -20.72 -15.80
C LYS A 119 -23.78 -19.57 -16.09
N ALA A 120 -24.88 -19.47 -15.34
CA ALA A 120 -25.85 -18.39 -15.48
C ALA A 120 -25.24 -17.01 -15.20
N TYR A 121 -24.37 -16.89 -14.20
CA TYR A 121 -23.68 -15.63 -13.94
C TYR A 121 -22.62 -15.29 -15.00
N LEU A 122 -21.93 -16.30 -15.54
CA LEU A 122 -20.97 -16.08 -16.62
C LEU A 122 -21.66 -15.57 -17.88
N SER A 123 -22.79 -16.17 -18.29
CA SER A 123 -23.55 -15.67 -19.44
C SER A 123 -24.04 -14.24 -19.23
N LEU A 124 -24.48 -13.89 -18.01
CA LEU A 124 -24.88 -12.50 -17.69
C LEU A 124 -23.71 -11.51 -17.75
N LEU A 125 -22.50 -11.93 -17.39
CA LEU A 125 -21.29 -11.11 -17.46
C LEU A 125 -20.73 -11.00 -18.88
N GLU A 126 -20.94 -11.98 -19.75
CA GLU A 126 -20.63 -11.87 -21.18
C GLU A 126 -21.45 -10.74 -21.83
N ASP A 127 -22.73 -10.65 -21.47
CA ASP A 127 -23.64 -9.59 -21.94
C ASP A 127 -23.40 -8.23 -21.27
N ASN A 128 -22.90 -8.21 -20.03
CA ASN A 128 -22.54 -6.99 -19.31
C ASN A 128 -21.36 -7.20 -18.37
N PRO A 129 -20.12 -6.97 -18.83
CA PRO A 129 -18.92 -7.16 -18.01
C PRO A 129 -18.83 -6.24 -16.79
N LEU A 130 -19.59 -5.13 -16.77
CA LEU A 130 -19.54 -4.10 -15.73
C LEU A 130 -20.64 -4.23 -14.67
N ASP A 131 -21.34 -5.37 -14.60
CA ASP A 131 -22.37 -5.59 -13.58
C ASP A 131 -21.76 -5.91 -12.21
N GLN A 132 -21.75 -4.93 -11.32
CA GLN A 132 -21.21 -5.08 -9.96
C GLN A 132 -21.96 -6.12 -9.11
N VAL A 133 -23.27 -6.25 -9.31
CA VAL A 133 -24.10 -7.14 -8.49
C VAL A 133 -23.73 -8.59 -8.77
N ILE A 134 -23.57 -8.94 -10.05
CA ILE A 134 -23.23 -10.30 -10.47
C ILE A 134 -21.81 -10.68 -10.04
N HIS A 135 -20.84 -9.77 -10.16
CA HIS A 135 -19.48 -10.01 -9.65
C HIS A 135 -19.48 -10.29 -8.14
N LYS A 136 -20.21 -9.49 -7.34
CA LYS A 136 -20.34 -9.71 -5.89
C LYS A 136 -21.04 -11.05 -5.57
N ARG A 137 -22.03 -11.46 -6.37
CA ARG A 137 -22.69 -12.77 -6.22
C ARG A 137 -21.74 -13.92 -6.49
N ARG A 138 -20.90 -13.86 -7.53
CA ARG A 138 -19.87 -14.89 -7.79
C ARG A 138 -18.86 -15.04 -6.64
N VAL A 139 -18.49 -13.94 -6.00
CA VAL A 139 -17.66 -13.99 -4.78
C VAL A 139 -18.41 -14.70 -3.65
N ALA A 140 -19.68 -14.36 -3.42
CA ALA A 140 -20.50 -15.01 -2.40
C ALA A 140 -20.68 -16.52 -2.67
N LEU A 141 -20.87 -16.90 -3.94
CA LEU A 141 -20.94 -18.29 -4.41
C LEU A 141 -19.68 -19.08 -4.04
N ALA A 142 -18.50 -18.54 -4.36
CA ALA A 142 -17.22 -19.18 -4.04
C ALA A 142 -17.01 -19.32 -2.52
N LYS A 143 -17.39 -18.30 -1.74
CA LYS A 143 -17.37 -18.36 -0.26
C LYS A 143 -18.30 -19.43 0.28
N ALA A 144 -19.52 -19.54 -0.24
CA ALA A 144 -20.51 -20.55 0.18
C ALA A 144 -20.00 -21.99 -0.07
N GLN A 145 -19.24 -22.20 -1.14
CA GLN A 145 -18.58 -23.48 -1.45
C GLN A 145 -17.33 -23.76 -0.59
N GLY A 146 -16.89 -22.81 0.25
CA GLY A 146 -15.65 -22.92 1.01
C GLY A 146 -14.38 -22.71 0.17
N LYS A 147 -14.50 -22.28 -1.10
CA LYS A 147 -13.37 -22.04 -1.99
C LYS A 147 -12.81 -20.63 -1.80
N VAL A 148 -12.12 -20.44 -0.68
CA VAL A 148 -11.62 -19.13 -0.25
C VAL A 148 -10.59 -18.54 -1.24
N SER A 149 -9.76 -19.38 -1.87
CA SER A 149 -8.78 -18.95 -2.87
C SER A 149 -9.42 -18.34 -4.12
N GLU A 150 -10.44 -19.01 -4.66
CA GLU A 150 -11.20 -18.51 -5.82
C GLU A 150 -11.92 -17.19 -5.47
N ALA A 151 -12.47 -17.07 -4.26
CA ALA A 151 -13.09 -15.84 -3.80
C ALA A 151 -12.11 -14.66 -3.76
N ILE A 152 -10.87 -14.88 -3.32
CA ILE A 152 -9.80 -13.86 -3.34
C ILE A 152 -9.46 -13.46 -4.77
N GLU A 153 -9.31 -14.43 -5.68
CA GLU A 153 -9.04 -14.13 -7.09
C GLU A 153 -10.16 -13.32 -7.73
N PHE A 154 -11.42 -13.69 -7.46
CA PHE A 154 -12.59 -12.94 -7.95
C PHE A 154 -12.65 -11.53 -7.36
N LEU A 155 -12.37 -11.36 -6.07
CA LEU A 155 -12.31 -10.03 -5.43
C LEU A 155 -11.18 -9.17 -6.00
N ASN A 156 -9.99 -9.72 -6.22
CA ASN A 156 -8.88 -8.97 -6.82
C ASN A 156 -9.23 -8.53 -8.26
N LYS A 157 -9.75 -9.44 -9.10
CA LYS A 157 -10.22 -9.10 -10.46
C LYS A 157 -11.35 -8.06 -10.43
N TYR A 158 -12.24 -8.14 -9.46
CA TYR A 158 -13.31 -7.15 -9.27
C TYR A 158 -12.75 -5.77 -8.90
N LEU A 159 -11.82 -5.72 -7.96
CA LEU A 159 -11.21 -4.47 -7.48
C LEU A 159 -10.29 -3.82 -8.53
N GLU A 160 -9.73 -4.58 -9.47
CA GLU A 160 -9.05 -4.03 -10.65
C GLU A 160 -10.00 -3.19 -11.54
N ILE A 161 -11.28 -3.55 -11.59
CA ILE A 161 -12.31 -2.84 -12.35
C ILE A 161 -12.96 -1.73 -11.48
N PHE A 162 -13.28 -2.06 -10.22
CA PHE A 162 -14.05 -1.22 -9.30
C PHE A 162 -13.25 -0.87 -8.05
N MET A 163 -12.13 -0.16 -8.23
CA MET A 163 -11.18 0.15 -7.16
C MET A 163 -11.76 0.96 -5.98
N ALA A 164 -12.85 1.71 -6.19
CA ALA A 164 -13.47 2.57 -5.17
C ALA A 164 -14.50 1.85 -4.27
N ASP A 165 -14.74 0.55 -4.47
CA ASP A 165 -15.76 -0.18 -3.73
C ASP A 165 -15.29 -0.59 -2.33
N SER A 166 -15.75 0.14 -1.32
CA SER A 166 -15.39 -0.11 0.08
C SER A 166 -15.90 -1.45 0.61
N ASP A 167 -17.04 -1.96 0.14
CA ASP A 167 -17.57 -3.23 0.63
C ASP A 167 -16.68 -4.40 0.18
N ALA A 168 -16.20 -4.34 -1.06
CA ALA A 168 -15.31 -5.37 -1.61
C ALA A 168 -13.92 -5.37 -0.95
N TRP A 169 -13.34 -4.19 -0.70
CA TRP A 169 -12.08 -4.09 0.06
C TRP A 169 -12.22 -4.63 1.49
N ARG A 170 -13.35 -4.36 2.14
CA ARG A 170 -13.64 -4.88 3.48
C ARG A 170 -13.78 -6.38 3.49
N GLU A 171 -14.55 -6.94 2.56
CA GLU A 171 -14.70 -8.40 2.42
C GLU A 171 -13.35 -9.09 2.16
N LEU A 172 -12.51 -8.51 1.30
CA LEU A 172 -11.16 -9.03 1.05
C LEU A 172 -10.28 -8.98 2.31
N ALA A 173 -10.35 -7.88 3.07
CA ALA A 173 -9.62 -7.75 4.34
C ALA A 173 -10.07 -8.83 5.35
N GLU A 174 -11.37 -9.04 5.53
CA GLU A 174 -11.93 -10.03 6.44
C GLU A 174 -11.51 -11.46 6.05
N ILE A 175 -11.49 -11.77 4.75
CA ILE A 175 -10.97 -13.06 4.25
C ILE A 175 -9.48 -13.21 4.59
N TYR A 176 -8.64 -12.20 4.34
CA TYR A 176 -7.22 -12.27 4.70
C TYR A 176 -6.98 -12.41 6.20
N VAL A 177 -7.80 -11.77 7.04
CA VAL A 177 -7.75 -11.95 8.50
C VAL A 177 -8.06 -13.40 8.87
N SER A 178 -9.08 -14.01 8.25
CA SER A 178 -9.44 -15.42 8.51
C SER A 178 -8.31 -16.40 8.14
N LEU A 179 -7.52 -16.05 7.12
CA LEU A 179 -6.33 -16.80 6.69
C LEU A 179 -5.04 -16.42 7.42
N GLN A 180 -5.12 -15.52 8.43
CA GLN A 180 -3.96 -15.00 9.17
C GLN A 180 -2.93 -14.26 8.30
N MET A 181 -3.34 -13.79 7.13
CA MET A 181 -2.54 -13.02 6.19
C MET A 181 -2.56 -11.53 6.57
N TYR A 182 -2.02 -11.23 7.76
CA TYR A 182 -2.20 -9.92 8.40
C TYR A 182 -1.61 -8.74 7.63
N LYS A 183 -0.56 -8.95 6.84
CA LYS A 183 0.05 -7.88 6.02
C LYS A 183 -0.84 -7.46 4.85
N GLN A 184 -1.43 -8.44 4.18
CA GLN A 184 -2.37 -8.21 3.07
C GLN A 184 -3.66 -7.57 3.58
N ALA A 185 -4.17 -8.05 4.72
CA ALA A 185 -5.31 -7.43 5.39
C ALA A 185 -5.02 -5.97 5.82
N ALA A 186 -3.82 -5.68 6.33
CA ALA A 186 -3.41 -4.32 6.68
C ALA A 186 -3.45 -3.39 5.46
N PHE A 187 -2.94 -3.83 4.31
CA PHE A 187 -3.02 -3.09 3.04
C PHE A 187 -4.48 -2.79 2.64
N CYS A 188 -5.38 -3.78 2.71
CA CYS A 188 -6.80 -3.55 2.40
C CYS A 188 -7.43 -2.50 3.32
N TYR A 189 -7.07 -2.49 4.62
CA TYR A 189 -7.56 -1.47 5.55
C TYR A 189 -6.94 -0.08 5.31
N GLU A 190 -5.71 0.01 4.81
CA GLU A 190 -5.13 1.29 4.36
C GLU A 190 -5.97 1.90 3.23
N GLU A 191 -6.29 1.11 2.20
CA GLU A 191 -7.15 1.54 1.08
C GLU A 191 -8.54 1.97 1.57
N LEU A 192 -9.12 1.24 2.53
CA LEU A 192 -10.39 1.62 3.15
C LEU A 192 -10.31 2.96 3.89
N ILE A 193 -9.26 3.17 4.68
CA ILE A 193 -9.04 4.44 5.40
C ILE A 193 -8.81 5.59 4.41
N LEU A 194 -8.10 5.36 3.31
CA LEU A 194 -7.91 6.35 2.25
C LEU A 194 -9.25 6.73 1.59
N SER A 195 -10.12 5.75 1.33
CA SER A 195 -11.43 5.98 0.72
C SER A 195 -12.42 6.68 1.66
N GLN A 196 -12.45 6.29 2.94
CA GLN A 196 -13.43 6.77 3.93
C GLN A 196 -12.75 6.99 5.30
N PRO A 197 -12.02 8.11 5.47
CA PRO A 197 -11.26 8.38 6.70
C PRO A 197 -12.11 8.60 7.94
N THR A 198 -13.40 8.90 7.79
CA THR A 198 -14.31 9.25 8.88
C THR A 198 -14.93 8.04 9.57
N VAL A 199 -14.77 6.84 9.01
CA VAL A 199 -15.36 5.60 9.55
C VAL A 199 -14.46 5.02 10.65
N PRO A 200 -14.87 5.02 11.93
CA PRO A 200 -14.00 4.59 13.03
C PRO A 200 -13.67 3.09 12.98
N LEU A 201 -14.53 2.28 12.36
CA LEU A 201 -14.36 0.83 12.28
C LEU A 201 -13.09 0.44 11.51
N TYR A 202 -12.74 1.18 10.46
CA TYR A 202 -11.55 0.90 9.65
C TYR A 202 -10.26 1.21 10.41
N HIS A 203 -10.23 2.35 11.11
CA HIS A 203 -9.12 2.71 12.00
C HIS A 203 -8.92 1.68 13.12
N LEU A 204 -10.03 1.21 13.72
CA LEU A 204 -9.98 0.19 14.76
C LEU A 204 -9.41 -1.13 14.23
N ALA A 205 -9.94 -1.61 13.10
CA ALA A 205 -9.48 -2.85 12.50
C ALA A 205 -8.01 -2.76 12.11
N TYR A 206 -7.59 -1.69 11.44
CA TYR A 206 -6.19 -1.46 11.07
C TYR A 206 -5.26 -1.41 12.30
N ALA A 207 -5.68 -0.76 13.39
CA ALA A 207 -4.93 -0.75 14.64
C ALA A 207 -4.78 -2.15 15.25
N ASP A 208 -5.84 -2.97 15.25
CA ASP A 208 -5.79 -4.38 15.67
C ASP A 208 -4.79 -5.19 14.82
N MET A 209 -4.77 -4.95 13.49
CA MET A 209 -3.82 -5.60 12.57
C MET A 209 -2.38 -5.22 12.88
N LEU A 210 -2.10 -3.92 13.06
CA LEU A 210 -0.77 -3.42 13.38
C LEU A 210 -0.29 -3.91 14.75
N TYR A 211 -1.18 -3.94 15.75
CA TYR A 211 -0.86 -4.51 17.06
C TYR A 211 -0.48 -5.99 16.97
N THR A 212 -1.23 -6.76 16.16
CA THR A 212 -0.98 -8.20 15.94
C THR A 212 0.33 -8.46 15.21
N LEU A 213 0.66 -7.63 14.20
CA LEU A 213 1.94 -7.72 13.48
C LEU A 213 3.16 -7.46 14.40
N GLY A 214 2.97 -6.65 15.45
CA GLY A 214 4.00 -6.36 16.45
C GLY A 214 5.19 -5.58 15.90
N GLY A 215 6.17 -5.31 16.77
CA GLY A 215 7.30 -4.42 16.47
C GLY A 215 7.06 -3.00 16.97
N LEU A 216 8.13 -2.27 17.30
CA LEU A 216 8.03 -0.97 17.97
C LEU A 216 7.30 0.07 17.10
N GLU A 217 7.61 0.11 15.81
CA GLU A 217 7.00 1.02 14.83
C GLU A 217 5.49 0.73 14.65
N ASN A 218 5.13 -0.54 14.44
CA ASN A 218 3.73 -0.93 14.28
C ASN A 218 2.92 -0.71 15.56
N LEU A 219 3.49 -0.92 16.75
CA LEU A 219 2.81 -0.64 18.02
C LEU A 219 2.60 0.87 18.24
N GLN A 220 3.57 1.70 17.85
CA GLN A 220 3.43 3.16 17.88
C GLN A 220 2.35 3.63 16.88
N ALA A 221 2.34 3.07 15.67
CA ALA A 221 1.30 3.35 14.68
C ALA A 221 -0.09 2.88 15.16
N ALA A 222 -0.20 1.65 15.67
CA ALA A 222 -1.43 1.11 16.25
C ALA A 222 -1.97 2.04 17.35
N LYS A 223 -1.11 2.53 18.25
CA LYS A 223 -1.50 3.50 19.28
C LYS A 223 -2.12 4.76 18.67
N LYS A 224 -1.57 5.30 17.58
CA LYS A 224 -2.12 6.49 16.88
C LYS A 224 -3.50 6.20 16.28
N TYR A 225 -3.69 5.07 15.61
CA TYR A 225 -4.97 4.69 15.00
C TYR A 225 -6.05 4.34 16.03
N TYR A 226 -5.68 3.75 17.18
CA TYR A 226 -6.59 3.63 18.31
C TYR A 226 -7.02 5.00 18.85
N SER A 227 -6.09 5.96 18.98
CA SER A 227 -6.46 7.33 19.38
C SER A 227 -7.41 7.98 18.38
N SER A 228 -7.14 7.87 17.07
CA SER A 228 -8.03 8.38 16.04
C SER A 228 -9.43 7.75 16.12
N THR A 229 -9.53 6.45 16.40
CA THR A 229 -10.82 5.77 16.62
C THR A 229 -11.58 6.36 17.82
N ILE A 230 -10.88 6.69 18.90
CA ILE A 230 -11.48 7.33 20.09
C ILE A 230 -12.00 8.72 19.73
N ASP A 231 -11.20 9.52 19.02
CA ASP A 231 -11.58 10.87 18.59
C ASP A 231 -12.83 10.84 17.71
N LEU A 232 -12.86 9.94 16.70
CA LEU A 232 -14.00 9.79 15.79
C LEU A 232 -15.27 9.26 16.48
N THR A 233 -15.13 8.51 17.58
CA THR A 233 -16.28 7.97 18.33
C THR A 233 -16.68 8.81 19.54
N GLY A 234 -15.99 9.93 19.79
CA GLY A 234 -16.19 10.76 20.98
C GLY A 234 -15.91 10.01 22.28
N GLY A 235 -14.93 9.12 22.29
CA GLY A 235 -14.49 8.38 23.47
C GLY A 235 -15.35 7.18 23.89
N LYS A 236 -16.30 6.75 23.05
CA LYS A 236 -17.24 5.66 23.38
C LYS A 236 -16.74 4.26 23.00
N ASN A 237 -15.65 4.16 22.23
CA ASN A 237 -15.16 2.88 21.75
C ASN A 237 -14.27 2.19 22.80
N THR A 238 -14.85 1.25 23.55
CA THR A 238 -14.16 0.45 24.57
C THR A 238 -12.97 -0.33 24.02
N ARG A 239 -13.07 -0.88 22.80
CA ARG A 239 -11.98 -1.68 22.22
C ARG A 239 -10.75 -0.85 21.92
N ALA A 240 -10.94 0.37 21.42
CA ALA A 240 -9.83 1.31 21.20
C ALA A 240 -9.17 1.76 22.51
N LEU A 241 -9.95 2.00 23.58
CA LEU A 241 -9.43 2.33 24.91
C LEU A 241 -8.56 1.19 25.50
N PHE A 242 -9.00 -0.06 25.35
CA PHE A 242 -8.16 -1.22 25.69
C PHE A 242 -6.93 -1.32 24.81
N GLY A 243 -7.07 -1.08 23.50
CA GLY A 243 -5.96 -1.03 22.54
C GLY A 243 -4.85 -0.08 22.98
N ILE A 244 -5.18 1.13 23.44
CA ILE A 244 -4.19 2.09 23.97
C ILE A 244 -3.46 1.54 25.19
N CYS A 245 -4.18 0.92 26.13
CA CYS A 245 -3.59 0.32 27.32
C CYS A 245 -2.65 -0.84 26.97
N LEU A 246 -3.04 -1.68 26.02
CA LEU A 246 -2.25 -2.81 25.53
C LEU A 246 -1.01 -2.35 24.76
N CYS A 247 -1.15 -1.40 23.83
CA CYS A 247 -0.04 -0.80 23.10
C CYS A 247 0.96 -0.15 24.05
N THR A 248 0.49 0.64 25.02
CA THR A 248 1.37 1.34 25.97
C THR A 248 2.12 0.34 26.86
N SER A 249 1.47 -0.73 27.31
CA SER A 249 2.14 -1.80 28.07
C SER A 249 3.17 -2.53 27.21
N ALA A 250 2.82 -2.92 25.97
CA ALA A 250 3.71 -3.60 25.05
C ALA A 250 4.94 -2.75 24.67
N ILE A 251 4.74 -1.47 24.35
CA ILE A 251 5.82 -0.50 24.08
C ILE A 251 6.73 -0.38 25.30
N THR A 252 6.16 -0.22 26.50
CA THR A 252 6.94 -0.12 27.75
C THR A 252 7.76 -1.38 28.02
N GLN A 253 7.24 -2.56 27.71
CA GLN A 253 7.99 -3.82 27.86
C GLN A 253 9.17 -3.89 26.89
N LEU A 254 8.98 -3.44 25.65
CA LEU A 254 10.02 -3.46 24.59
C LEU A 254 11.09 -2.38 24.78
N THR A 255 10.77 -1.25 25.41
CA THR A 255 11.70 -0.12 25.62
C THR A 255 12.48 -0.20 26.95
N LYS A 256 12.21 -1.20 27.79
CA LYS A 256 12.94 -1.42 29.06
C LYS A 256 14.45 -1.58 28.82
N GLY A 257 15.22 -0.57 29.21
CA GLY A 257 16.69 -0.57 29.18
C GLY A 257 17.34 0.27 28.08
N ARG A 258 16.57 0.97 27.24
CA ARG A 258 17.07 2.05 26.36
C ARG A 258 16.85 3.40 27.03
N ASN A 259 17.78 4.34 26.83
CA ASN A 259 17.71 5.69 27.39
C ASN A 259 16.34 6.32 27.12
N LYS A 260 15.74 6.87 28.17
CA LYS A 260 14.47 7.59 28.12
C LYS A 260 14.68 8.94 27.44
N GLU A 261 14.50 9.01 26.13
CA GLU A 261 14.42 10.31 25.44
C GLU A 261 13.00 10.70 25.05
N ASP A 262 12.02 9.78 25.03
CA ASP A 262 10.62 10.17 24.83
C ASP A 262 9.93 10.39 26.18
N LYS A 263 10.12 11.60 26.72
CA LYS A 263 9.39 12.10 27.90
C LYS A 263 8.07 12.77 27.53
N ASP A 264 7.54 12.57 26.33
CA ASP A 264 6.27 13.16 25.90
C ASP A 264 5.10 12.17 25.87
N SER A 265 4.05 12.56 26.59
CA SER A 265 2.77 11.90 26.91
C SER A 265 2.67 10.95 28.12
N PRO A 266 3.05 11.38 29.35
CA PRO A 266 2.10 11.15 30.46
C PRO A 266 0.82 11.93 30.09
N ASP A 267 -0.30 11.37 29.67
CA ASP A 267 -1.21 10.58 30.49
C ASP A 267 -2.30 9.87 29.62
N LEU A 268 -2.01 9.48 28.38
CA LEU A 268 -3.03 8.88 27.49
C LEU A 268 -3.56 7.53 28.04
N GLN A 269 -2.69 6.75 28.68
CA GLN A 269 -3.06 5.49 29.30
C GLN A 269 -3.91 5.69 30.55
N SER A 270 -3.61 6.70 31.38
CA SER A 270 -4.38 6.97 32.61
C SER A 270 -5.77 7.49 32.26
N LEU A 271 -5.88 8.39 31.27
CA LEU A 271 -7.13 8.86 30.70
C LEU A 271 -7.96 7.70 30.12
N ALA A 272 -7.34 6.80 29.35
CA ALA A 272 -8.02 5.62 28.83
C ALA A 272 -8.53 4.70 29.96
N THR A 273 -7.74 4.48 31.01
CA THR A 273 -8.18 3.69 32.18
C THR A 273 -9.33 4.36 32.94
N ALA A 274 -9.30 5.68 33.12
CA ALA A 274 -10.37 6.42 33.79
C ALA A 274 -11.68 6.38 32.97
N ALA A 275 -11.58 6.49 31.64
CA ALA A 275 -12.73 6.37 30.74
C ALA A 275 -13.35 4.95 30.81
N LEU A 276 -12.52 3.90 30.78
CA LEU A 276 -12.99 2.51 30.93
C LEU A 276 -13.67 2.28 32.28
N GLU A 277 -13.09 2.77 33.38
CA GLU A 277 -13.69 2.64 34.71
C GLU A 277 -15.05 3.36 34.81
N LYS A 278 -15.18 4.56 34.21
CA LYS A 278 -16.44 5.30 34.16
C LYS A 278 -17.51 4.54 33.37
N GLU A 279 -17.15 3.97 32.22
CA GLU A 279 -18.09 3.23 31.37
C GLU A 279 -18.54 1.91 32.02
N TYR A 280 -17.63 1.18 32.66
CA TYR A 280 -17.97 -0.04 33.39
C TYR A 280 -18.80 0.24 34.65
N LYS A 281 -18.56 1.34 35.38
CA LYS A 281 -19.44 1.74 36.50
C LYS A 281 -20.89 1.97 36.05
N HIS A 282 -21.08 2.56 34.86
CA HIS A 282 -22.42 2.82 34.33
C HIS A 282 -23.09 1.58 33.72
N ARG A 283 -22.36 0.73 32.99
CA ARG A 283 -22.95 -0.42 32.26
C ARG A 283 -22.91 -1.74 33.02
N ALA A 284 -21.93 -1.94 33.90
CA ALA A 284 -21.69 -3.21 34.58
C ALA A 284 -20.89 -3.02 35.89
N SER A 285 -21.52 -2.42 36.91
CA SER A 285 -20.89 -2.08 38.19
C SER A 285 -20.22 -3.27 38.90
N GLY A 286 -20.79 -4.47 38.80
CA GLY A 286 -20.22 -5.71 39.37
C GLY A 286 -18.90 -6.18 38.73
N LYS A 287 -18.56 -5.71 37.52
CA LYS A 287 -17.31 -6.09 36.81
C LYS A 287 -16.16 -5.09 36.99
N VAL A 288 -16.38 -3.98 37.70
CA VAL A 288 -15.37 -2.96 37.97
C VAL A 288 -14.14 -3.53 38.73
N PRO A 289 -14.29 -4.41 39.74
CA PRO A 289 -13.13 -5.01 40.42
C PRO A 289 -12.27 -5.88 39.48
N VAL A 290 -12.91 -6.60 38.55
CA VAL A 290 -12.24 -7.44 37.55
C VAL A 290 -11.47 -6.58 36.56
N LEU A 291 -12.08 -5.48 36.08
CA LEU A 291 -11.44 -4.51 35.20
C LEU A 291 -10.21 -3.88 35.89
N ALA A 292 -10.37 -3.42 37.14
CA ALA A 292 -9.28 -2.81 37.90
C ALA A 292 -8.12 -3.79 38.12
N SER A 293 -8.43 -5.07 38.40
CA SER A 293 -7.42 -6.14 38.48
C SER A 293 -6.69 -6.35 37.15
N ALA A 294 -7.42 -6.43 36.03
CA ALA A 294 -6.84 -6.58 34.70
C ALA A 294 -5.95 -5.40 34.31
N LEU A 295 -6.42 -4.16 34.49
CA LEU A 295 -5.63 -2.94 34.23
C LEU A 295 -4.42 -2.80 35.16
N LYS A 296 -4.54 -3.26 36.42
CA LYS A 296 -3.42 -3.32 37.36
C LYS A 296 -2.39 -4.36 36.91
N SER A 297 -2.80 -5.51 36.40
CA SER A 297 -1.88 -6.50 35.83
C SER A 297 -1.11 -5.93 34.62
N LEU A 298 -1.76 -5.12 33.79
CA LEU A 298 -1.13 -4.40 32.67
C LEU A 298 -0.14 -3.30 33.11
N LYS A 299 -0.34 -2.70 34.30
CA LYS A 299 0.56 -1.72 34.93
C LYS A 299 1.70 -2.38 35.73
N VAL A 300 1.50 -3.59 36.27
CA VAL A 300 2.49 -4.33 37.06
C VAL A 300 3.48 -5.01 36.12
N SER A 301 4.39 -4.20 35.59
CA SER A 301 5.75 -4.64 35.26
C SER A 301 6.79 -3.96 36.18
N LYS A 302 6.33 -3.62 37.39
CA LYS A 302 7.13 -3.29 38.57
C LYS A 302 6.69 -4.23 39.69
N ASN A 303 7.22 -5.45 39.75
CA ASN A 303 7.19 -6.20 41.00
C ASN A 303 8.41 -7.10 41.19
N LYS A 304 9.01 -6.89 42.37
CA LYS A 304 9.95 -7.68 43.15
C LYS A 304 11.29 -8.09 42.49
N ARG A 305 12.34 -7.41 42.95
CA ARG A 305 13.67 -8.01 43.19
C ARG A 305 13.46 -9.38 43.85
N ILE A 306 13.49 -10.43 43.06
CA ILE A 306 13.85 -11.75 43.55
C ILE A 306 15.37 -11.73 43.70
N SER A 307 15.79 -12.11 44.90
CA SER A 307 17.18 -12.21 45.35
C SER A 307 18.07 -12.89 44.32
N LYS A 308 19.33 -12.46 44.32
CA LYS A 308 20.44 -12.93 43.48
C LYS A 308 20.47 -14.46 43.38
N GLY A 309 19.81 -15.00 42.36
CA GLY A 309 20.10 -16.30 41.79
C GLY A 309 21.02 -16.09 40.60
N LYS A 310 22.24 -16.62 40.68
CA LYS A 310 23.26 -16.64 39.63
C LYS A 310 22.69 -17.34 38.38
N LYS A 311 21.96 -16.60 37.53
CA LYS A 311 21.36 -17.09 36.29
C LYS A 311 22.10 -16.42 35.13
N GLY A 312 22.70 -17.25 34.27
CA GLY A 312 23.64 -16.87 33.22
C GLY A 312 23.26 -15.60 32.48
N GLY A 313 24.25 -14.74 32.26
CA GLY A 313 24.08 -13.41 31.67
C GLY A 313 23.29 -13.46 30.38
N LYS A 314 21.99 -13.15 30.46
CA LYS A 314 21.21 -12.77 29.28
C LYS A 314 21.84 -11.47 28.78
N LYS A 315 22.58 -11.56 27.67
CA LYS A 315 23.15 -10.41 26.95
C LYS A 315 22.06 -9.34 26.86
N LYS A 316 22.32 -8.16 27.45
CA LYS A 316 21.47 -6.97 27.25
C LYS A 316 21.18 -6.85 25.76
N ALA A 317 19.95 -6.50 25.38
CA ALA A 317 19.62 -6.22 23.99
C ALA A 317 20.41 -4.98 23.54
N VAL A 318 21.61 -5.21 23.01
CA VAL A 318 22.49 -4.17 22.49
C VAL A 318 21.82 -3.58 21.26
N ASP A 319 21.77 -2.25 21.18
CA ASP A 319 21.27 -1.54 20.00
C ASP A 319 21.96 -2.08 18.73
N PRO A 320 21.20 -2.58 17.73
CA PRO A 320 21.76 -3.00 16.46
C PRO A 320 22.64 -1.95 15.79
N PHE A 321 22.42 -0.65 16.04
CA PHE A 321 23.25 0.44 15.49
C PHE A 321 24.58 0.63 16.22
N ALA A 322 24.72 0.18 17.48
CA ALA A 322 25.98 0.28 18.22
C ALA A 322 27.11 -0.56 17.61
N LYS A 323 26.77 -1.51 16.73
CA LYS A 323 27.72 -2.34 16.00
C LYS A 323 28.00 -1.84 14.59
N LYS A 324 27.44 -0.71 14.18
CA LYS A 324 27.52 -0.21 12.80
C LYS A 324 28.43 1.02 12.71
N ASP A 325 29.25 1.03 11.68
CA ASP A 325 30.10 2.16 11.31
C ASP A 325 29.48 2.89 10.11
N TRP A 326 29.62 4.22 10.12
CA TRP A 326 29.13 5.11 9.07
C TRP A 326 30.24 5.44 8.09
N TYR A 327 29.88 5.40 6.80
CA TYR A 327 30.76 5.69 5.68
C TYR A 327 30.09 6.71 4.76
N ASP A 328 30.87 7.66 4.26
CA ASP A 328 30.43 8.69 3.33
C ASP A 328 30.62 8.19 1.89
N ILE A 329 29.58 8.32 1.07
CA ILE A 329 29.57 7.84 -0.33
C ILE A 329 30.03 8.99 -1.22
N LYS A 330 31.07 8.73 -2.02
CA LYS A 330 31.67 9.70 -2.93
C LYS A 330 31.36 9.36 -4.38
N ALA A 331 30.83 10.35 -5.12
CA ALA A 331 30.57 10.28 -6.56
C ALA A 331 31.85 10.51 -7.38
N PRO A 332 31.94 9.96 -8.60
CA PRO A 332 32.94 10.31 -9.60
C PRO A 332 33.09 11.82 -9.86
N SER A 333 34.28 12.25 -10.32
CA SER A 333 34.55 13.64 -10.75
C SER A 333 33.68 14.17 -11.88
N VAL A 334 32.95 13.29 -12.59
CA VAL A 334 32.03 13.68 -13.66
C VAL A 334 30.81 14.45 -13.12
N PHE A 335 30.50 14.30 -11.83
CA PHE A 335 29.38 14.98 -11.18
C PHE A 335 29.88 16.17 -10.34
N ASN A 336 29.05 17.24 -10.27
CA ASN A 336 29.38 18.45 -9.52
C ASN A 336 29.41 18.19 -8.00
N VAL A 337 28.41 17.46 -7.50
CA VAL A 337 28.30 17.12 -6.08
C VAL A 337 28.92 15.75 -5.83
N ARG A 338 30.09 15.75 -5.19
CA ARG A 338 30.78 14.50 -4.82
C ARG A 338 30.17 13.80 -3.62
N ASN A 339 29.63 14.54 -2.64
CA ASN A 339 29.09 13.96 -1.43
C ASN A 339 27.62 13.59 -1.65
N ILE A 340 27.35 12.29 -1.82
CA ILE A 340 26.01 11.79 -2.14
C ILE A 340 25.18 11.58 -0.88
N GLY A 341 25.79 10.96 0.13
CA GLY A 341 25.09 10.51 1.31
C GLY A 341 25.93 9.57 2.16
N LYS A 342 25.30 8.88 3.12
CA LYS A 342 25.98 7.98 4.06
C LYS A 342 25.41 6.57 4.00
N THR A 343 26.29 5.58 4.13
CA THR A 343 25.93 4.16 4.25
C THR A 343 26.49 3.60 5.54
N LEU A 344 25.79 2.61 6.08
CA LEU A 344 26.13 1.94 7.33
C LEU A 344 26.44 0.46 7.09
N VAL A 345 27.52 -0.02 7.70
CA VAL A 345 27.93 -1.43 7.68
C VAL A 345 28.33 -1.88 9.07
N THR A 346 28.17 -3.18 9.32
CA THR A 346 28.58 -3.76 10.61
C THR A 346 30.09 -3.64 10.75
N ARG A 347 30.56 -3.13 11.88
CA ARG A 347 31.98 -3.01 12.21
C ARG A 347 32.69 -4.33 12.01
N THR A 348 33.92 -4.27 11.49
CA THR A 348 34.78 -5.43 11.27
C THR A 348 34.83 -6.32 12.51
N GLN A 349 34.51 -7.60 12.34
CA GLN A 349 34.51 -8.61 13.40
C GLN A 349 35.23 -9.87 12.90
N GLY A 350 36.39 -10.16 13.47
CA GLY A 350 37.22 -11.30 13.07
C GLY A 350 37.58 -11.22 11.59
N THR A 351 37.19 -12.25 10.83
CA THR A 351 37.46 -12.38 9.39
C THR A 351 36.50 -11.61 8.49
N LYS A 352 35.41 -11.02 9.02
CA LYS A 352 34.45 -10.25 8.22
C LYS A 352 34.81 -8.78 8.25
N ILE A 353 35.43 -8.31 7.17
CA ILE A 353 35.88 -6.91 7.02
C ILE A 353 34.72 -6.03 6.55
N ALA A 354 34.54 -4.87 7.20
CA ALA A 354 33.46 -3.93 6.86
C ALA A 354 33.58 -3.38 5.41
N SER A 355 34.81 -3.14 4.93
CA SER A 355 35.06 -2.64 3.57
C SER A 355 34.59 -3.63 2.49
N GLU A 356 34.83 -4.93 2.67
CA GLU A 356 34.34 -5.97 1.75
C GLU A 356 32.81 -6.03 1.68
N GLY A 357 32.15 -5.81 2.82
CA GLY A 357 30.68 -5.75 2.88
C GLY A 357 30.07 -4.51 2.21
N LEU A 358 30.86 -3.46 1.99
CA LEU A 358 30.47 -2.24 1.27
C LEU A 358 30.69 -2.36 -0.24
N LYS A 359 31.78 -3.02 -0.65
CA LYS A 359 32.11 -3.21 -2.07
C LYS A 359 30.94 -3.87 -2.79
N HIS A 360 30.75 -3.44 -4.03
CA HIS A 360 29.72 -3.90 -4.94
C HIS A 360 28.26 -3.59 -4.58
N ARG A 361 28.00 -2.87 -3.48
CA ARG A 361 26.69 -2.25 -3.27
C ARG A 361 26.42 -1.22 -4.36
N VAL A 362 25.16 -1.14 -4.79
CA VAL A 362 24.70 -0.17 -5.79
C VAL A 362 23.84 0.87 -5.08
N PHE A 363 24.20 2.13 -5.24
CA PHE A 363 23.47 3.29 -4.74
C PHE A 363 22.71 3.92 -5.91
N GLU A 364 21.43 4.24 -5.69
CA GLU A 364 20.58 4.89 -6.68
C GLU A 364 20.30 6.33 -6.21
N VAL A 365 20.68 7.31 -7.02
CA VAL A 365 20.61 8.74 -6.70
C VAL A 365 19.97 9.48 -7.87
N SER A 366 19.21 10.54 -7.61
CA SER A 366 18.71 11.39 -8.69
C SER A 366 19.85 12.20 -9.32
N LEU A 367 19.77 12.48 -10.62
CA LEU A 367 20.76 13.33 -11.27
C LEU A 367 20.67 14.80 -10.78
N ALA A 368 19.47 15.24 -10.35
CA ALA A 368 19.28 16.56 -9.75
C ALA A 368 20.15 16.72 -8.49
N ASP A 369 20.20 15.72 -7.61
CA ASP A 369 21.03 15.79 -6.40
C ASP A 369 22.53 15.83 -6.71
N LEU A 370 22.95 15.20 -7.81
CA LEU A 370 24.35 15.14 -8.26
C LEU A 370 24.82 16.42 -8.96
N GLN A 371 23.91 17.18 -9.57
CA GLN A 371 24.24 18.31 -10.44
C GLN A 371 23.65 19.65 -9.99
N LYS A 372 22.69 19.63 -9.07
CA LYS A 372 21.85 20.76 -8.61
C LYS A 372 20.90 21.34 -9.66
N ASP A 373 20.57 20.55 -10.68
CA ASP A 373 19.63 20.91 -11.75
C ASP A 373 18.33 20.09 -11.64
N GLU A 374 17.25 20.73 -11.21
CA GLU A 374 15.94 20.09 -10.97
C GLU A 374 15.29 19.54 -12.25
N ASP A 375 15.60 20.10 -13.42
CA ASP A 375 15.10 19.62 -14.72
C ASP A 375 15.47 18.16 -14.99
N HIS A 376 16.53 17.66 -14.35
CA HIS A 376 17.05 16.31 -14.50
C HIS A 376 16.67 15.36 -13.35
N ALA A 377 15.77 15.74 -12.44
CA ALA A 377 15.36 14.94 -11.29
C ALA A 377 14.81 13.55 -11.66
N TYR A 378 14.18 13.42 -12.83
CA TYR A 378 13.60 12.16 -13.30
C TYR A 378 14.64 11.09 -13.70
N ARG A 379 15.92 11.43 -13.76
CA ARG A 379 17.00 10.52 -14.14
C ARG A 379 17.63 9.95 -12.90
N LYS A 380 17.66 8.62 -12.80
CA LYS A 380 18.28 7.91 -11.69
C LYS A 380 19.61 7.34 -12.14
N ILE A 381 20.68 7.72 -11.45
CA ILE A 381 22.02 7.20 -11.66
C ILE A 381 22.28 6.09 -10.64
N ARG A 382 22.79 4.97 -11.13
CA ARG A 382 23.23 3.84 -10.31
C ARG A 382 24.75 3.86 -10.22
N LEU A 383 25.26 3.99 -9.01
CA LEU A 383 26.68 4.03 -8.70
C LEU A 383 27.05 2.79 -7.89
N ARG A 384 28.05 2.03 -8.32
CA ARG A 384 28.52 0.84 -7.61
C ARG A 384 29.75 1.19 -6.78
N ALA A 385 29.79 0.78 -5.52
CA ALA A 385 30.99 0.86 -4.70
C ALA A 385 32.07 -0.08 -5.26
N GLU A 386 33.23 0.48 -5.60
CA GLU A 386 34.37 -0.32 -6.06
C GLU A 386 35.45 -0.42 -4.98
N ASP A 387 35.74 0.71 -4.31
CA ASP A 387 36.74 0.75 -3.26
C ASP A 387 36.33 1.59 -2.06
N VAL A 388 37.01 1.37 -0.92
CA VAL A 388 36.75 2.06 0.34
C VAL A 388 38.07 2.57 0.90
N GLN A 389 38.19 3.90 1.02
CA GLN A 389 39.36 4.58 1.59
C GLN A 389 38.98 5.23 2.91
N GLY A 390 39.49 4.69 4.03
CA GLY A 390 39.12 5.16 5.36
C GLY A 390 37.61 5.03 5.60
N ARG A 391 36.91 6.17 5.71
CA ARG A 391 35.44 6.24 5.81
C ARG A 391 34.74 6.65 4.52
N ASN A 392 35.49 6.88 3.44
CA ASN A 392 34.95 7.26 2.14
C ASN A 392 34.78 6.03 1.25
N VAL A 393 33.61 5.87 0.63
CA VAL A 393 33.34 4.83 -0.36
C VAL A 393 33.42 5.46 -1.75
N LEU A 394 34.37 5.01 -2.55
CA LEU A 394 34.53 5.42 -3.93
C LEU A 394 33.59 4.61 -4.82
N THR A 395 32.79 5.32 -5.61
CA THR A 395 31.79 4.70 -6.47
C THR A 395 32.07 4.95 -7.94
N ASN A 396 31.69 4.01 -8.80
CA ASN A 396 31.80 4.14 -10.25
C ASN A 396 30.41 4.03 -10.89
N PHE A 397 30.26 4.54 -12.11
CA PHE A 397 29.01 4.47 -12.86
C PHE A 397 28.66 3.01 -13.17
N TRP A 398 27.46 2.58 -12.77
CA TRP A 398 26.96 1.22 -13.00
C TRP A 398 25.77 1.15 -13.96
N GLY A 399 24.98 2.22 -14.03
CA GLY A 399 23.86 2.31 -14.94
C GLY A 399 23.02 3.56 -14.74
N MET A 400 22.02 3.71 -15.59
CA MET A 400 21.07 4.81 -15.56
C MET A 400 19.67 4.28 -15.85
N ASP A 401 18.66 4.82 -15.18
CA ASP A 401 17.25 4.52 -15.47
C ASP A 401 16.40 5.79 -15.30
N PHE A 402 15.16 5.74 -15.79
CA PHE A 402 14.18 6.80 -15.59
C PHE A 402 13.31 6.49 -14.37
N THR A 403 12.74 7.53 -13.76
CA THR A 403 11.63 7.39 -12.82
C THR A 403 10.38 6.86 -13.53
N THR A 404 9.53 6.14 -12.78
CA THR A 404 8.31 5.52 -13.32
C THR A 404 7.28 6.55 -13.77
N ASP A 405 7.18 7.66 -13.04
CA ASP A 405 6.34 8.83 -13.31
C ASP A 405 6.71 9.49 -14.65
N LYS A 406 7.99 9.83 -14.86
CA LYS A 406 8.44 10.42 -16.13
C LYS A 406 8.12 9.53 -17.31
N LEU A 407 8.43 8.25 -17.23
CA LEU A 407 8.13 7.30 -18.29
C LEU A 407 6.62 7.24 -18.59
N ARG A 408 5.78 7.12 -17.56
CA ARG A 408 4.32 7.10 -17.71
C ARG A 408 3.79 8.41 -18.30
N SER A 409 4.39 9.56 -17.98
CA SER A 409 3.98 10.87 -18.52
C SER A 409 4.32 11.06 -20.02
N LEU A 410 5.39 10.42 -20.50
CA LEU A 410 5.83 10.50 -21.90
C LEU A 410 4.94 9.64 -22.83
N VAL A 411 4.48 8.49 -22.34
CA VAL A 411 3.65 7.55 -23.10
C VAL A 411 2.20 8.06 -23.16
N ARG A 412 1.90 8.82 -24.21
CA ARG A 412 0.54 9.33 -24.52
C ARG A 412 -0.09 8.59 -25.70
N LYS A 413 -1.43 8.59 -25.75
CA LYS A 413 -2.23 8.09 -26.89
C LYS A 413 -2.02 8.97 -28.13
N TRP A 414 -2.35 8.44 -29.32
CA TRP A 414 -2.37 9.17 -30.61
C TRP A 414 -1.00 9.54 -31.20
N GLN A 415 0.07 8.96 -30.69
CA GLN A 415 1.43 9.05 -31.22
C GLN A 415 2.07 7.66 -31.24
N THR A 416 3.10 7.46 -32.05
CA THR A 416 3.83 6.20 -32.10
C THR A 416 4.97 6.21 -31.10
N LEU A 417 5.11 5.13 -30.34
CA LEU A 417 6.29 4.86 -29.52
C LEU A 417 7.32 4.10 -30.37
N ILE A 418 8.55 4.62 -30.39
CA ILE A 418 9.68 4.01 -31.09
C ILE A 418 10.76 3.66 -30.07
N GLU A 419 10.98 2.37 -29.89
CA GLU A 419 12.03 1.82 -29.02
C GLU A 419 13.16 1.22 -29.85
N ALA A 420 14.40 1.45 -29.41
CA ALA A 420 15.60 0.83 -29.93
C ALA A 420 16.53 0.43 -28.77
N HIS A 421 17.23 -0.69 -28.93
CA HIS A 421 18.27 -1.12 -28.00
C HIS A 421 19.52 -1.55 -28.77
N VAL A 422 20.68 -1.36 -28.14
CA VAL A 422 21.99 -1.68 -28.70
C VAL A 422 22.91 -2.17 -27.59
N ASP A 423 23.72 -3.18 -27.91
CA ASP A 423 24.86 -3.60 -27.11
C ASP A 423 26.13 -3.03 -27.72
N VAL A 424 26.88 -2.24 -26.94
CA VAL A 424 28.12 -1.58 -27.37
C VAL A 424 29.24 -1.89 -26.39
N LYS A 425 30.45 -2.04 -26.91
CA LYS A 425 31.68 -2.06 -26.12
C LYS A 425 32.34 -0.70 -26.17
N THR A 426 32.64 -0.12 -25.00
CA THR A 426 33.47 1.08 -24.91
C THR A 426 34.95 0.73 -25.09
N THR A 427 35.76 1.75 -25.34
CA THR A 427 37.24 1.70 -25.36
C THR A 427 37.84 1.11 -24.08
N ASP A 428 37.24 1.42 -22.93
CA ASP A 428 37.58 0.86 -21.62
C ASP A 428 37.18 -0.62 -21.40
N ASN A 429 36.67 -1.31 -22.43
CA ASN A 429 36.17 -2.68 -22.37
C ASN A 429 34.93 -2.89 -21.47
N TYR A 430 34.14 -1.85 -21.21
CA TYR A 430 32.80 -2.02 -20.66
C TYR A 430 31.84 -2.42 -21.77
N THR A 431 31.03 -3.47 -21.53
CA THR A 431 29.89 -3.77 -22.41
C THR A 431 28.63 -3.15 -21.82
N LEU A 432 28.01 -2.26 -22.58
CA LEU A 432 26.82 -1.51 -22.20
C LEU A 432 25.64 -1.92 -23.07
N ARG A 433 24.47 -2.11 -22.47
CA ARG A 433 23.19 -2.15 -23.17
C ARG A 433 22.47 -0.83 -23.00
N LEU A 434 22.35 -0.10 -24.09
CA LEU A 434 21.68 1.19 -24.16
C LEU A 434 20.25 1.01 -24.70
N PHE A 435 19.28 1.64 -24.05
CA PHE A 435 17.89 1.68 -24.48
C PHE A 435 17.52 3.12 -24.82
N CYS A 436 17.04 3.34 -26.03
CA CYS A 436 16.56 4.64 -26.48
C CYS A 436 15.06 4.58 -26.76
N ILE A 437 14.35 5.63 -26.35
CA ILE A 437 12.93 5.84 -26.61
C ILE A 437 12.76 7.13 -27.39
N ALA A 438 11.79 7.15 -28.30
CA ALA A 438 11.38 8.33 -29.02
C ALA A 438 9.89 8.29 -29.30
N PHE A 439 9.27 9.46 -29.45
CA PHE A 439 7.88 9.58 -29.84
C PHE A 439 7.76 10.43 -31.10
N THR A 440 6.76 10.14 -31.92
CA THR A 440 6.45 10.96 -33.10
C THR A 440 5.95 12.35 -32.69
N LYS A 441 6.52 13.41 -33.28
CA LYS A 441 6.12 14.79 -33.05
C LYS A 441 4.99 15.19 -34.00
N ARG A 442 3.99 15.91 -33.47
CA ARG A 442 2.93 16.49 -34.29
C ARG A 442 3.50 17.66 -35.10
N ARG A 443 3.20 17.70 -36.40
CA ARG A 443 3.61 18.83 -37.26
C ARG A 443 2.70 20.04 -37.02
N ALA A 444 3.26 21.24 -37.12
CA ALA A 444 2.45 22.46 -37.18
C ALA A 444 1.48 22.33 -38.37
N ASN A 445 0.19 22.65 -38.16
CA ASN A 445 -0.90 22.56 -39.14
C ASN A 445 -1.41 21.13 -39.46
N GLN A 446 -1.03 20.11 -38.68
CA GLN A 446 -1.58 18.78 -38.87
C GLN A 446 -3.06 18.70 -38.42
N VAL A 447 -3.96 18.43 -39.38
CA VAL A 447 -5.42 18.31 -39.17
C VAL A 447 -5.77 17.07 -38.36
N LYS A 448 -5.18 15.91 -38.69
CA LYS A 448 -5.43 14.66 -37.94
C LYS A 448 -4.92 14.78 -36.50
N ARG A 449 -5.74 14.33 -35.55
CA ARG A 449 -5.35 14.23 -34.12
C ARG A 449 -4.24 13.20 -33.89
N THR A 450 -4.15 12.20 -34.78
CA THR A 450 -3.19 11.09 -34.69
C THR A 450 -1.91 11.38 -35.48
N CYS A 451 -0.76 11.09 -34.88
CA CYS A 451 0.57 11.18 -35.48
C CYS A 451 1.21 9.78 -35.52
N TYR A 452 0.71 8.91 -36.40
CA TYR A 452 1.27 7.57 -36.54
C TYR A 452 2.32 7.50 -37.66
N ALA A 453 3.48 6.93 -37.35
CA ALA A 453 4.51 6.63 -38.33
C ALA A 453 4.25 5.25 -38.96
N GLN A 454 4.54 5.09 -40.24
CA GLN A 454 4.39 3.80 -40.92
C GLN A 454 5.45 2.79 -40.42
N SER A 455 5.13 1.50 -40.47
CA SER A 455 6.05 0.42 -40.06
C SER A 455 7.39 0.40 -40.81
N SER A 456 7.42 0.90 -42.05
CA SER A 456 8.65 1.11 -42.84
C SER A 456 9.52 2.22 -42.24
N GLN A 457 8.92 3.37 -41.94
CA GLN A 457 9.57 4.52 -41.30
C GLN A 457 10.11 4.16 -39.92
N ILE A 458 9.33 3.44 -39.09
CA ILE A 458 9.77 2.98 -37.76
C ILE A 458 11.02 2.10 -37.88
N ARG A 459 11.08 1.19 -38.87
CA ARG A 459 12.26 0.35 -39.11
C ARG A 459 13.49 1.17 -39.51
N GLN A 460 13.32 2.17 -40.37
CA GLN A 460 14.41 3.06 -40.78
C GLN A 460 14.91 3.93 -39.62
N ILE A 461 14.00 4.49 -38.81
CA ILE A 461 14.33 5.28 -37.62
C ILE A 461 15.11 4.41 -36.62
N ARG A 462 14.64 3.19 -36.32
CA ARG A 462 15.35 2.26 -35.44
C ARG A 462 16.75 1.92 -35.95
N ARG A 463 16.95 1.81 -37.27
CA ARG A 463 18.28 1.56 -37.85
C ARG A 463 19.22 2.74 -37.57
N LYS A 464 18.79 3.98 -37.87
CA LYS A 464 19.56 5.20 -37.60
C LYS A 464 19.85 5.41 -36.11
N MET A 465 18.85 5.16 -35.24
CA MET A 465 19.03 5.25 -33.79
C MET A 465 20.14 4.31 -33.32
N ARG A 466 20.12 3.05 -33.77
CA ARG A 466 21.15 2.08 -33.38
C ARG A 466 22.53 2.49 -33.87
N GLU A 467 22.64 2.93 -35.12
CA GLU A 467 23.90 3.37 -35.72
C GLU A 467 24.53 4.53 -34.95
N ILE A 468 23.76 5.59 -34.65
CA ILE A 468 24.25 6.75 -33.89
C ILE A 468 24.68 6.35 -32.48
N MET A 469 23.89 5.48 -31.81
CA MET A 469 24.24 4.97 -30.49
C MET A 469 25.54 4.15 -30.49
N VAL A 470 25.76 3.31 -31.50
CA VAL A 470 27.02 2.55 -31.65
C VAL A 470 28.17 3.51 -31.87
N ASN A 471 28.05 4.43 -32.84
CA ASN A 471 29.13 5.33 -33.22
C ASN A 471 29.57 6.23 -32.06
N GLN A 472 28.63 6.76 -31.27
CA GLN A 472 28.92 7.63 -30.13
C GLN A 472 29.47 6.89 -28.90
N ALA A 473 29.05 5.64 -28.69
CA ALA A 473 29.43 4.87 -27.50
C ALA A 473 30.68 4.01 -27.71
N ALA A 474 30.97 3.57 -28.94
CA ALA A 474 32.14 2.76 -29.23
C ALA A 474 33.45 3.57 -29.26
N SER A 475 33.37 4.87 -29.57
CA SER A 475 34.53 5.76 -29.66
C SER A 475 34.96 6.38 -28.33
N CYS A 476 34.19 6.21 -27.26
CA CYS A 476 34.35 6.96 -26.02
C CYS A 476 34.55 6.03 -24.82
N ASP A 477 35.32 6.54 -23.85
CA ASP A 477 35.49 5.95 -22.52
C ASP A 477 34.19 6.05 -21.72
N LEU A 478 34.07 5.27 -20.64
CA LEU A 478 32.87 5.30 -19.82
C LEU A 478 32.63 6.70 -19.22
N LYS A 479 33.71 7.38 -18.80
CA LYS A 479 33.70 8.73 -18.24
C LYS A 479 33.10 9.74 -19.24
N GLU A 480 33.62 9.75 -20.46
CA GLU A 480 33.16 10.64 -21.52
C GLU A 480 31.71 10.33 -21.90
N LEU A 481 31.36 9.05 -22.01
CA LEU A 481 30.02 8.64 -22.38
C LEU A 481 28.96 9.09 -21.35
N VAL A 482 29.27 9.03 -20.06
CA VAL A 482 28.42 9.59 -19.00
C VAL A 482 28.28 11.11 -19.14
N ALA A 483 29.38 11.82 -19.44
CA ALA A 483 29.35 13.25 -19.72
C ALA A 483 28.50 13.60 -20.97
N LYS A 484 28.36 12.67 -21.94
CA LYS A 484 27.42 12.82 -23.07
C LYS A 484 25.96 12.52 -22.69
N PHE A 485 25.72 11.63 -21.73
CA PHE A 485 24.37 11.26 -21.29
C PHE A 485 23.68 12.39 -20.54
N ILE A 486 24.41 13.09 -19.66
CA ILE A 486 23.90 14.16 -18.80
C ILE A 486 23.17 15.26 -19.62
N PRO A 487 23.82 15.95 -20.58
CA PRO A 487 23.20 16.99 -21.42
C PRO A 487 22.41 16.42 -22.62
N GLU A 488 22.23 15.10 -22.69
CA GLU A 488 21.43 14.43 -23.73
C GLU A 488 21.92 14.59 -25.18
N MET A 489 23.23 14.74 -25.40
CA MET A 489 23.77 15.01 -26.73
C MET A 489 23.37 13.95 -27.76
N ILE A 490 23.39 12.67 -27.36
CA ILE A 490 23.01 11.54 -28.23
C ILE A 490 21.52 11.64 -28.64
N GLY A 491 20.65 12.09 -27.73
CA GLY A 491 19.22 12.27 -28.03
C GLY A 491 18.99 13.35 -29.10
N ARG A 492 19.70 14.48 -28.97
CA ARG A 492 19.64 15.60 -29.93
C ARG A 492 20.19 15.23 -31.30
N GLU A 493 21.28 14.45 -31.36
CA GLU A 493 21.83 13.96 -32.62
C GLU A 493 20.86 13.00 -33.33
N ILE A 494 20.23 12.09 -32.58
CA ILE A 494 19.21 11.20 -33.12
C ILE A 494 18.03 12.01 -33.68
N GLU A 495 17.55 13.03 -32.97
CA GLU A 495 16.45 13.89 -33.44
C GLU A 495 16.80 14.59 -34.77
N LYS A 496 18.01 15.16 -34.87
CA LYS A 496 18.50 15.80 -36.11
C LYS A 496 18.57 14.81 -37.27
N ALA A 497 19.16 13.63 -37.08
CA ALA A 497 19.35 12.64 -38.15
C ALA A 497 18.04 11.97 -38.62
N THR A 498 17.06 11.85 -37.71
CA THR A 498 15.76 11.22 -37.98
C THR A 498 14.70 12.19 -38.49
N SER A 499 14.89 13.51 -38.32
CA SER A 499 13.99 14.56 -38.82
C SER A 499 13.66 14.44 -40.31
N SER A 500 14.62 13.97 -41.11
CA SER A 500 14.47 13.68 -42.56
C SER A 500 13.45 12.58 -42.87
N ILE A 501 13.26 11.61 -41.97
CA ILE A 501 12.32 10.50 -42.15
C ILE A 501 10.97 10.89 -41.55
N TYR A 502 10.98 11.24 -40.27
CA TYR A 502 9.79 11.63 -39.52
C TYR A 502 10.21 12.47 -38.31
N PRO A 503 9.52 13.58 -38.01
CA PRO A 503 9.87 14.41 -36.86
C PRO A 503 9.60 13.67 -35.54
N LEU A 504 10.60 13.63 -34.67
CA LEU A 504 10.52 13.01 -33.34
C LEU A 504 10.49 14.08 -32.24
N GLN A 505 10.03 13.69 -31.06
CA GLN A 505 10.08 14.46 -29.83
C GLN A 505 10.45 13.52 -28.68
N ASN A 506 10.99 14.09 -27.59
CA ASN A 506 11.34 13.36 -26.36
C ASN A 506 12.24 12.15 -26.65
N VAL A 507 13.32 12.38 -27.40
CA VAL A 507 14.30 11.35 -27.74
C VAL A 507 15.30 11.24 -26.58
N PHE A 508 15.20 10.16 -25.81
CA PHE A 508 16.04 9.96 -24.64
C PHE A 508 16.72 8.60 -24.63
N ILE A 509 17.90 8.54 -24.02
CA ILE A 509 18.46 7.28 -23.54
C ILE A 509 17.74 6.97 -22.22
N ARG A 510 16.73 6.11 -22.31
CA ARG A 510 15.88 5.74 -21.17
C ARG A 510 16.65 4.95 -20.12
N LYS A 511 17.48 4.02 -20.57
CA LYS A 511 18.13 3.06 -19.67
C LYS A 511 19.50 2.65 -20.18
N VAL A 512 20.44 2.51 -19.26
CA VAL A 512 21.80 2.01 -19.51
C VAL A 512 22.09 0.91 -18.51
N LYS A 513 22.52 -0.24 -18.99
CA LYS A 513 22.96 -1.38 -18.16
C LYS A 513 24.39 -1.76 -18.52
N ILE A 514 25.25 -1.95 -17.53
CA ILE A 514 26.51 -2.66 -17.73
C ILE A 514 26.20 -4.17 -17.76
N LEU A 515 26.60 -4.85 -18.84
CA LEU A 515 26.47 -6.31 -18.97
C LEU A 515 27.73 -7.01 -18.44
N LYS A 516 28.90 -6.49 -18.80
CA LYS A 516 30.22 -6.98 -18.42
C LYS A 516 31.11 -5.79 -18.15
N ALA A 517 31.70 -5.76 -16.96
CA ALA A 517 32.75 -4.82 -16.58
C ALA A 517 34.13 -5.45 -16.83
N PRO A 518 35.16 -4.64 -17.12
CA PRO A 518 36.55 -5.09 -17.15
C PRO A 518 37.02 -5.53 -15.75
N LYS A 519 38.22 -6.11 -15.67
CA LYS A 519 38.84 -6.39 -14.37
C LYS A 519 39.05 -5.07 -13.62
N PHE A 520 38.84 -5.11 -12.31
CA PHE A 520 39.04 -3.96 -11.45
C PHE A 520 40.49 -3.49 -11.52
N ASP A 521 40.67 -2.19 -11.75
CA ASP A 521 41.97 -1.52 -11.79
C ASP A 521 41.88 -0.28 -10.89
N LEU A 522 42.72 -0.25 -9.86
CA LEU A 522 42.75 0.83 -8.89
C LEU A 522 43.20 2.15 -9.53
N GLY A 523 44.14 2.10 -10.49
CA GLY A 523 44.67 3.30 -11.15
C GLY A 523 43.57 4.05 -11.91
N LYS A 524 42.83 3.31 -12.75
CA LYS A 524 41.68 3.87 -13.49
C LYS A 524 40.58 4.42 -12.58
N LEU A 525 40.36 3.79 -11.42
CA LEU A 525 39.39 4.33 -10.45
C LEU A 525 39.87 5.66 -9.86
N MET A 526 41.16 5.79 -9.53
CA MET A 526 41.72 7.04 -9.01
C MET A 526 41.67 8.17 -10.05
N GLU A 527 41.89 7.89 -11.34
CA GLU A 527 41.72 8.89 -12.42
C GLU A 527 40.29 9.47 -12.49
N VAL A 528 39.30 8.68 -12.09
CA VAL A 528 37.89 9.10 -12.07
C VAL A 528 37.56 9.91 -10.80
N HIS A 529 38.25 9.69 -9.68
CA HIS A 529 38.01 10.39 -8.42
C HIS A 529 39.02 11.51 -8.09
N GLY A 530 40.14 11.63 -8.81
CA GLY A 530 41.20 12.60 -8.53
C GLY A 530 41.84 12.42 -7.14
N ASP A 531 42.97 13.10 -6.89
CA ASP A 531 43.62 13.05 -5.58
C ASP A 531 42.80 13.79 -4.53
N TYR A 532 42.39 13.07 -3.50
CA TYR A 532 41.78 13.66 -2.31
C TYR A 532 42.88 14.27 -1.44
N SER A 533 42.94 15.59 -1.34
CA SER A 533 43.68 16.23 -0.24
C SER A 533 42.98 15.87 1.07
N ALA A 534 43.77 15.51 2.08
CA ALA A 534 43.30 15.07 3.40
C ALA A 534 42.62 16.17 4.24
N ASP A 535 42.45 17.37 3.68
CA ASP A 535 41.97 18.57 4.38
C ASP A 535 40.46 18.56 4.67
N ASP A 536 39.71 17.62 4.07
CA ASP A 536 38.26 17.47 4.25
C ASP A 536 37.87 16.50 5.39
N ILE A 537 38.82 16.15 6.27
CA ILE A 537 38.51 15.48 7.53
C ILE A 537 37.98 16.53 8.50
N GLY A 538 36.65 16.68 8.55
CA GLY A 538 35.98 17.55 9.50
C GLY A 538 36.53 17.38 10.91
N VAL A 539 36.89 18.51 11.54
CA VAL A 539 37.44 18.60 12.89
C VAL A 539 36.54 17.83 13.86
N LYS A 540 37.13 16.91 14.63
CA LYS A 540 36.45 16.28 15.77
C LYS A 540 36.05 17.40 16.74
N LEU A 541 34.75 17.69 16.82
CA LEU A 541 34.21 18.38 17.98
C LEU A 541 34.25 17.40 19.15
N ASP A 542 35.23 17.58 20.02
CA ASP A 542 35.24 16.90 21.30
C ASP A 542 33.97 17.27 22.07
N ARG A 543 33.34 16.25 22.67
CA ARG A 543 32.24 16.48 23.61
C ARG A 543 32.77 17.38 24.73
N PRO A 544 31.99 18.39 25.17
CA PRO A 544 32.36 19.13 26.37
C PRO A 544 32.56 18.12 27.50
N ALA A 545 33.78 18.12 28.05
CA ALA A 545 34.16 17.24 29.13
C ALA A 545 33.21 17.45 30.31
N ASP A 546 32.69 16.35 30.86
CA ASP A 546 32.06 16.36 32.17
C ASP A 546 33.03 17.02 33.16
N GLU A 547 32.55 18.07 33.85
CA GLU A 547 33.27 18.74 34.92
C GLU A 547 33.80 17.71 35.91
N THR A 548 35.12 17.55 35.94
CA THR A 548 35.81 16.83 36.99
C THR A 548 35.53 17.55 38.30
N MET A 549 34.73 16.92 39.15
CA MET A 549 34.54 17.35 40.53
C MET A 549 35.90 17.39 41.24
N ALA A 550 36.17 18.52 41.87
CA ALA A 550 37.34 18.74 42.72
C ALA A 550 37.36 17.69 43.84
N GLU A 551 38.43 16.89 43.89
CA GLU A 551 38.80 16.14 45.10
C GLU A 551 39.44 17.12 46.09
N GLY A 552 38.89 17.14 47.30
CA GLY A 552 39.30 18.04 48.38
C GLY A 552 40.68 17.73 48.93
N GLU A 553 41.34 18.79 49.39
CA GLU A 553 42.59 18.78 50.13
C GLU A 553 42.48 17.86 51.37
N THR A 554 43.37 16.88 51.48
CA THR A 554 43.65 16.20 52.74
C THR A 554 44.91 16.79 53.36
N GLU A 555 44.72 17.43 54.51
CA GLU A 555 45.75 17.97 55.40
C GLU A 555 46.82 16.93 55.75
N VAL A 556 48.08 17.35 55.66
CA VAL A 556 49.23 16.65 56.22
C VAL A 556 49.45 17.20 57.63
N VAL A 557 49.04 16.45 58.65
CA VAL A 557 49.49 16.64 60.03
C VAL A 557 50.44 15.51 60.37
N GLY A 558 51.72 15.84 60.52
CA GLY A 558 52.73 14.93 61.02
C GLY A 558 52.63 14.74 62.53
N ALA A 559 53.02 13.56 63.01
CA ALA A 559 53.39 13.32 64.40
C ALA A 559 54.46 12.23 64.47
N ALA A 560 55.56 12.60 65.15
CA ALA A 560 56.57 11.81 65.88
C ALA A 560 57.33 10.68 65.16
#